data_AF-A0A2V2YWY6-F1
#
_entry.id   AF-A0A2V2YWY6-F1
#
_cell.length_a   1.000
_cell.length_b   1.000
_cell.length_c   1.000
_cell.angle_alpha   90.00
_cell.angle_beta   90.00
_cell.angle_gamma   90.00
#
_symmetry.space_group_name_H-M   'P 1'
#
loop_
_entity.id
_entity.type
_entity.pdbx_description
1 polymer ?
#
loop_
_entity_poly.entity_id
_entity_poly.type
_entity_poly.pdbx_seq_one_letter_code
_entity_poly.pdbx_strand_id
1 'polypeptide(L)'
;MVIVKVLVDAVGTYNAGDIVTDAPAGLVEIAQKETRNAATGELLAVIVEDDNQTDDNTVNGAGGSKEEDNRGELDELKAVAKKLHISGYTKMNLEELQQAIANAGGSTDGQ
;
A
#
# COMPACT_ATOMS: atom_id res chain seq x y z
N MET A 1 10.38 -8.64 13.63
CA MET A 1 10.36 -10.10 13.58
C MET A 1 9.43 -10.49 12.45
N VAL A 2 9.94 -11.14 11.41
CA VAL A 2 9.15 -11.53 10.23
C VAL A 2 9.03 -13.03 10.21
N ILE A 3 7.82 -13.54 10.00
CA ILE A 3 7.58 -14.98 9.87
C ILE A 3 7.34 -15.25 8.39
N VAL A 4 8.01 -16.26 7.85
CA VAL A 4 7.83 -16.65 6.46
C VAL A 4 7.54 -18.13 6.39
N LYS A 5 6.54 -18.49 5.60
CA LYS A 5 6.21 -19.86 5.27
C LYS A 5 6.73 -20.19 3.88
N VAL A 6 7.53 -21.24 3.80
CA VAL A 6 8.03 -21.79 2.55
C VAL A 6 6.95 -22.65 1.91
N LEU A 7 6.70 -22.45 0.63
CA LEU A 7 5.60 -23.10 -0.09
C LEU A 7 6.07 -24.21 -1.01
N VAL A 8 7.33 -24.16 -1.47
CA VAL A 8 7.90 -25.17 -2.38
C VAL A 8 9.14 -25.83 -1.79
N ASP A 9 9.50 -26.97 -2.35
CA ASP A 9 10.72 -27.68 -1.99
C ASP A 9 11.96 -26.91 -2.47
N ALA A 10 13.02 -26.90 -1.66
CA ALA A 10 14.33 -26.31 -1.96
C ALA A 10 14.41 -24.77 -2.11
N VAL A 11 13.76 -24.00 -1.23
CA VAL A 11 14.07 -22.56 -1.09
C VAL A 11 15.32 -22.41 -0.22
N GLY A 12 16.49 -22.45 -0.85
CA GLY A 12 17.77 -22.44 -0.14
C GLY A 12 17.97 -23.74 0.65
N THR A 13 17.89 -23.66 1.99
CA THR A 13 17.98 -24.82 2.90
C THR A 13 16.63 -25.23 3.50
N TYR A 14 15.56 -24.53 3.14
CA TYR A 14 14.23 -24.72 3.70
C TYR A 14 13.36 -25.57 2.77
N ASN A 15 12.48 -26.37 3.37
CA ASN A 15 11.60 -27.31 2.64
C ASN A 15 10.17 -26.76 2.54
N ALA A 16 9.38 -27.36 1.65
CA ALA A 16 7.97 -26.99 1.52
C ALA A 16 7.22 -27.18 2.84
N GLY A 17 6.47 -26.15 3.24
CA GLY A 17 5.70 -26.13 4.48
C GLY A 17 6.48 -25.68 5.72
N ASP A 18 7.79 -25.41 5.61
CA ASP A 18 8.60 -24.92 6.71
C ASP A 18 8.18 -23.49 7.11
N ILE A 19 8.10 -23.23 8.41
CA ILE A 19 7.74 -21.92 8.96
C ILE A 19 8.95 -21.37 9.69
N VAL A 20 9.55 -20.34 9.12
CA VAL A 20 10.74 -19.68 9.64
C VAL A 20 10.31 -18.44 10.42
N THR A 21 10.36 -18.54 11.74
CA THR A 21 10.18 -17.42 12.66
C THR A 21 11.49 -16.63 12.74
N ASP A 22 11.42 -15.31 12.55
CA ASP A 22 12.60 -14.44 12.34
C ASP A 22 13.40 -14.84 11.10
N ALA A 23 12.71 -14.84 9.96
CA ALA A 23 13.28 -15.24 8.68
C ALA A 23 14.44 -14.32 8.26
N PRO A 24 15.52 -14.87 7.68
CA PRO A 24 16.65 -14.08 7.20
C PRO A 24 16.23 -13.22 6.01
N ALA A 25 16.94 -12.10 5.80
CA ALA A 25 16.64 -11.13 4.75
C ALA A 25 16.43 -11.77 3.37
N GLY A 26 17.26 -12.74 2.98
CA GLY A 26 17.10 -13.41 1.67
C GLY A 26 15.77 -14.14 1.52
N LEU A 27 15.25 -14.75 2.58
CA LEU A 27 13.98 -15.47 2.55
C LEU A 27 12.78 -14.51 2.66
N VAL A 28 12.95 -13.44 3.44
CA VAL A 28 12.00 -12.32 3.53
C VAL A 28 11.86 -11.60 2.20
N GLU A 29 12.94 -11.38 1.45
CA GLU A 29 12.91 -10.78 0.12
C GLU A 29 12.19 -11.66 -0.91
N ILE A 30 12.44 -12.97 -0.89
CA ILE A 30 11.78 -13.94 -1.77
C ILE A 30 10.26 -13.88 -1.58
N ALA A 31 9.82 -13.83 -0.31
CA ALA A 31 8.42 -13.74 0.05
C ALA A 31 7.81 -12.36 -0.26
N GLN A 32 8.50 -11.25 0.05
CA GLN A 32 8.06 -9.88 -0.27
C GLN A 32 7.92 -9.63 -1.77
N LYS A 33 8.86 -10.14 -2.58
CA LYS A 33 8.84 -9.99 -4.04
C LYS A 33 7.91 -10.98 -4.74
N GLU A 34 7.20 -11.82 -3.97
CA GLU A 34 6.33 -12.87 -4.49
C GLU A 34 7.04 -13.72 -5.55
N THR A 35 8.28 -14.12 -5.26
CA THR A 35 9.10 -14.85 -6.23
C THR A 35 8.43 -16.19 -6.53
N ARG A 36 8.33 -16.55 -7.81
CA ARG A 36 7.66 -17.77 -8.27
C ARG A 36 8.65 -18.77 -8.87
N ASN A 37 8.33 -20.04 -8.74
CA ASN A 37 9.01 -21.12 -9.42
C ASN A 37 8.81 -20.98 -10.93
N ALA A 38 9.90 -20.93 -11.69
CA ALA A 38 9.83 -20.79 -13.15
C ALA A 38 9.22 -22.02 -13.86
N ALA A 39 9.29 -23.20 -13.24
CA ALA A 39 8.77 -24.45 -13.79
C ALA A 39 7.28 -24.66 -13.51
N THR A 40 6.79 -24.28 -12.32
CA THR A 40 5.38 -24.50 -11.92
C THR A 40 4.54 -23.23 -11.84
N GLY A 41 5.18 -22.06 -11.77
CA GLY A 41 4.52 -20.76 -11.56
C GLY A 41 4.04 -20.52 -10.13
N GLU A 42 4.32 -21.44 -9.20
CA GLU A 42 3.90 -21.34 -7.79
C GLU A 42 4.82 -20.41 -6.99
N LEU A 43 4.29 -19.72 -6.00
CA LEU A 43 5.06 -18.88 -5.08
C LEU A 43 6.07 -19.72 -4.30
N LEU A 44 7.30 -19.23 -4.16
CA LEU A 44 8.35 -19.96 -3.43
C LEU A 44 8.16 -19.87 -1.91
N ALA A 45 7.78 -18.70 -1.41
CA ALA A 45 7.54 -18.43 -0.01
C ALA A 45 6.52 -17.30 0.15
N VAL A 46 5.89 -17.21 1.31
CA VAL A 46 4.90 -16.18 1.65
C VAL A 46 5.15 -15.67 3.06
N ILE A 47 5.01 -14.37 3.28
CA ILE A 47 5.10 -13.80 4.62
C ILE A 47 3.84 -14.22 5.37
N VAL A 48 4.05 -14.84 6.53
CA VAL A 48 2.97 -15.07 7.49
C VAL A 48 2.99 -13.85 8.37
N GLU A 49 2.16 -12.88 8.02
CA GLU A 49 1.90 -11.75 8.89
C GLU A 49 1.18 -12.31 10.11
N ASP A 50 1.88 -12.37 11.25
CA ASP A 50 1.19 -12.35 12.54
C ASP A 50 0.51 -10.98 12.56
N ASP A 51 -0.81 -10.95 12.72
CA ASP A 51 -1.72 -9.79 12.66
C ASP A 51 -1.46 -8.79 13.81
N ASN A 52 -0.20 -8.50 14.10
CA ASN A 52 0.31 -7.72 15.21
C ASN A 52 1.46 -6.80 14.79
N GLN A 53 1.54 -6.39 13.52
CA GLN A 53 2.24 -5.17 13.14
C GLN A 53 1.26 -3.99 13.16
N THR A 54 1.14 -3.45 14.38
CA THR A 54 0.92 -2.05 14.72
C THR A 54 0.98 -1.08 13.55
N ASP A 55 -0.12 -0.36 13.34
CA ASP A 55 -0.13 0.99 12.80
C ASP A 55 1.09 1.80 13.30
N ASP A 56 2.10 2.01 12.46
CA ASP A 56 2.96 3.18 12.58
C ASP A 56 2.96 3.94 11.26
N ASN A 57 2.06 4.92 11.25
CA ASN A 57 2.15 6.09 10.43
C ASN A 57 3.48 6.81 10.71
N THR A 58 4.48 6.58 9.85
CA THR A 58 5.51 7.57 9.57
C THR A 58 5.58 7.81 8.07
N VAL A 59 4.75 8.76 7.63
CA VAL A 59 5.04 9.73 6.56
C VAL A 59 6.52 9.77 6.17
N ASN A 60 6.83 9.36 4.94
CA ASN A 60 7.90 9.89 4.07
C ASN A 60 7.82 9.17 2.70
N GLY A 61 6.73 9.42 1.98
CA GLY A 61 6.59 9.05 0.57
C GLY A 61 7.53 9.89 -0.29
N ALA A 62 8.79 9.49 -0.37
CA ALA A 62 9.76 9.99 -1.33
C ALA A 62 10.21 8.82 -2.22
N GLY A 63 9.51 8.63 -3.34
CA GLY A 63 9.96 7.74 -4.41
C GLY A 63 8.88 6.78 -4.89
N GLY A 64 8.02 7.26 -5.79
CA GLY A 64 7.00 6.43 -6.42
C GLY A 64 6.36 7.08 -7.64
N SER A 65 7.17 7.48 -8.62
CA SER A 65 6.82 7.46 -10.07
C SER A 65 5.35 7.72 -10.46
N LYS A 66 4.94 9.00 -10.51
CA LYS A 66 4.16 9.74 -11.55
C LYS A 66 2.89 9.14 -12.19
N GLU A 67 2.44 7.96 -11.78
CA GLU A 67 1.22 7.30 -12.25
C GLU A 67 0.30 6.88 -11.08
N GLU A 68 0.82 6.86 -9.84
CA GLU A 68 0.08 6.51 -8.62
C GLU A 68 -0.44 7.74 -7.83
N ASP A 69 0.10 8.93 -8.09
CA ASP A 69 -0.25 10.20 -7.40
C ASP A 69 -1.74 10.58 -7.49
N ASN A 70 -2.43 10.23 -8.57
CA ASN A 70 -3.82 10.66 -8.79
C ASN A 70 -4.83 9.98 -7.85
N ARG A 71 -4.53 8.78 -7.33
CA ARG A 71 -5.46 8.07 -6.43
C ARG A 71 -5.42 8.64 -5.02
N GLY A 72 -4.21 8.91 -4.50
CA GLY A 72 -4.05 9.57 -3.21
C GLY A 72 -4.71 10.94 -3.18
N GLU A 73 -4.46 11.74 -4.21
CA GLU A 73 -4.98 13.11 -4.29
C GLU A 73 -6.52 13.17 -4.39
N LEU A 74 -7.16 12.23 -5.11
CA LEU A 74 -8.62 12.17 -5.18
C LEU A 74 -9.25 11.82 -3.81
N ASP A 75 -8.65 10.91 -3.05
CA ASP A 75 -9.14 10.53 -1.72
C ASP A 75 -8.98 11.68 -0.71
N GLU A 76 -7.86 12.41 -0.76
CA GLU A 76 -7.66 13.62 0.03
C GLU A 76 -8.68 14.70 -0.29
N LEU A 77 -8.90 14.99 -1.58
CA LEU A 77 -9.90 15.96 -2.00
C LEU A 77 -11.30 15.51 -1.58
N LYS A 78 -11.65 14.22 -1.64
CA LYS A 78 -12.97 13.74 -1.15
C LYS A 78 -13.14 13.95 0.35
N ALA A 79 -12.08 13.77 1.13
CA ALA A 79 -12.10 14.04 2.56
C ALA A 79 -12.33 15.53 2.85
N VAL A 80 -11.66 16.42 2.12
CA VAL A 80 -11.84 17.88 2.25
C VAL A 80 -13.23 18.31 1.78
N ALA A 81 -13.70 17.79 0.65
CA ALA A 81 -15.03 18.07 0.13
C ALA A 81 -16.14 17.58 1.06
N LYS A 82 -15.97 16.42 1.68
CA LYS A 82 -16.87 15.91 2.73
C LYS A 82 -16.89 16.84 3.94
N LYS A 83 -15.72 17.32 4.37
CA LYS A 83 -15.59 18.30 5.47
C LYS A 83 -16.28 19.63 5.13
N LEU A 84 -16.20 20.05 3.88
CA LEU A 84 -16.86 21.25 3.34
C LEU A 84 -18.32 21.02 2.94
N HIS A 85 -18.88 19.81 3.17
CA HIS A 85 -20.24 19.44 2.80
C HIS A 85 -20.60 19.68 1.32
N ILE A 86 -19.63 19.50 0.42
CA ILE A 86 -19.83 19.66 -1.02
C ILE A 86 -20.76 18.55 -1.52
N SER A 87 -21.94 18.92 -2.00
CA SER A 87 -22.91 17.95 -2.51
C SER A 87 -22.44 17.36 -3.84
N GLY A 88 -22.49 16.04 -3.96
CA GLY A 88 -22.07 15.34 -5.18
C GLY A 88 -20.56 15.05 -5.27
N TYR A 89 -19.78 15.33 -4.21
CA TYR A 89 -18.33 15.10 -4.17
C TYR A 89 -17.88 13.66 -4.52
N THR A 90 -18.72 12.67 -4.27
CA THR A 90 -18.45 11.26 -4.61
C THR A 90 -18.61 10.95 -6.10
N LYS A 91 -19.28 11.84 -6.86
CA LYS A 91 -19.50 11.74 -8.30
C LYS A 91 -18.57 12.67 -9.10
N MET A 92 -17.80 13.53 -8.44
CA MET A 92 -16.88 14.48 -9.05
C MET A 92 -15.51 13.83 -9.29
N ASN A 93 -14.85 14.22 -10.39
CA ASN A 93 -13.47 13.86 -10.69
C ASN A 93 -12.50 14.78 -9.93
N LEU A 94 -11.21 14.43 -9.92
CA LEU A 94 -10.16 15.16 -9.20
C LEU A 94 -10.19 16.68 -9.47
N GLU A 95 -10.25 17.07 -10.74
CA GLU A 95 -10.30 18.48 -11.17
C GLU A 95 -11.58 19.20 -10.68
N GLU A 96 -12.74 18.59 -10.83
CA GLU A 96 -14.03 19.18 -10.40
C GLU A 96 -14.10 19.30 -8.88
N LEU A 97 -13.56 18.31 -8.19
CA LEU A 97 -13.53 18.27 -6.74
C LEU A 97 -12.58 19.32 -6.18
N GLN A 98 -11.39 19.48 -6.78
CA GLN A 98 -10.45 20.54 -6.45
C GLN A 98 -11.06 21.93 -6.67
N GLN A 99 -11.77 22.14 -7.78
CA GLN A 99 -12.44 23.41 -8.04
C GLN A 99 -13.60 23.66 -7.07
N ALA A 100 -14.41 22.64 -6.76
CA ALA A 100 -15.49 22.75 -5.79
C ALA A 100 -14.94 23.05 -4.38
N ILE A 101 -13.83 22.43 -3.99
CA ILE A 101 -13.13 22.69 -2.73
C ILE A 101 -12.54 24.09 -2.72
N ALA A 102 -11.93 24.55 -3.81
CA ALA A 102 -11.43 25.92 -3.92
C ALA A 102 -12.56 26.95 -3.80
N ASN A 103 -13.74 26.66 -4.36
CA ASN A 103 -14.92 27.51 -4.23
C ASN A 103 -15.57 27.43 -2.83
N ALA A 104 -15.60 26.27 -2.20
CA ALA A 104 -16.22 26.04 -0.89
C ALA A 104 -15.30 26.41 0.29
N GLY A 105 -13.98 26.27 0.10
CA GLY A 105 -12.91 26.62 1.02
C GLY A 105 -12.28 27.99 0.71
N GLY A 106 -12.79 28.70 -0.29
CA GLY A 106 -12.38 30.04 -0.70
C GLY A 106 -12.76 31.13 0.30
N SER A 107 -12.29 31.02 1.54
CA SER A 107 -12.32 32.10 2.53
C SER A 107 -11.07 32.06 3.40
N THR A 108 -9.91 32.19 2.77
CA THR A 108 -8.71 32.82 3.37
C THR A 108 -7.68 33.05 2.27
N ASP A 109 -7.89 34.08 1.46
CA ASP A 109 -6.87 35.10 1.16
C ASP A 109 -7.53 36.17 0.29
N GLY A 110 -7.82 37.33 0.88
CA GLY A 110 -8.56 38.38 0.19
C GLY A 110 -9.07 39.51 1.06
N GLN A 111 -8.29 40.01 2.02
CA GLN A 111 -8.18 41.45 2.34
C GLN A 111 -7.06 41.74 3.33
#